data_AF-A0A6I1NNP9-F1
#
_entry.id   AF-A0A6I1NNP9-F1
#
_cell.length_a   1.000
_cell.length_b   1.000
_cell.length_c   1.000
_cell.angle_alpha   90.00
_cell.angle_beta   90.00
_cell.angle_gamma   90.00
#
_symmetry.space_group_name_H-M   'P 1'
#
loop_
_entity.id
_entity.type
_entity.pdbx_description
1 polymer ?
#
loop_
_entity_poly.entity_id
_entity_poly.type
_entity_poly.pdbx_seq_one_letter_code
_entity_poly.pdbx_strand_id
1 'polypeptide(L)'
;MLKAGDKVPSVRQLSQQRDISITTVFKAYSLLESRGVIESRPQSGYFVRKATLAGHAAAMPAPMPPTLKPHPVASNVEISQLVLRTLKTISRHDAVPLGSPYPDPTPFPLVRLSHLANNIAKKSSGWGVLNDLPPGNIDLIRQIAGRYFLNGLLVD
;
A
#
# COMPACT_ATOMS: atom_id res chain seq x y z
N MET A 1 9.72 28.85 -24.38
CA MET A 1 10.03 27.63 -23.59
C MET A 1 11.03 28.04 -22.53
N LEU A 2 10.77 27.79 -21.24
CA LEU A 2 11.69 28.13 -20.16
C LEU A 2 12.85 27.12 -20.13
N LYS A 3 14.09 27.63 -19.99
CA LYS A 3 15.30 26.83 -19.87
C LYS A 3 15.68 26.67 -18.39
N ALA A 4 16.49 25.66 -18.11
CA ALA A 4 17.10 25.49 -16.80
C ALA A 4 17.82 26.77 -16.35
N GLY A 5 17.51 27.25 -15.15
CA GLY A 5 18.04 28.50 -14.60
C GLY A 5 17.17 29.74 -14.85
N ASP A 6 16.12 29.64 -15.69
CA ASP A 6 15.21 30.77 -15.90
C ASP A 6 14.38 31.04 -14.65
N LYS A 7 14.14 32.33 -14.40
CA LYS A 7 13.27 32.79 -13.31
C LYS A 7 11.82 32.51 -13.67
N VAL A 8 11.12 31.80 -12.79
CA VAL A 8 9.68 31.52 -12.93
C VAL A 8 8.90 32.77 -12.47
N PRO A 9 7.75 33.10 -13.10
CA PRO A 9 6.90 34.20 -12.63
C PRO A 9 6.58 34.06 -11.15
N SER A 10 6.52 35.17 -10.42
CA SER A 10 6.11 35.12 -9.02
C SER A 10 4.68 34.59 -8.87
N VAL A 11 4.35 34.04 -7.70
CA VAL A 11 3.00 33.51 -7.41
C VAL A 11 1.91 34.55 -7.71
N ARG A 12 2.17 35.83 -7.39
CA ARG A 12 1.24 36.95 -7.65
C ARG A 12 1.13 37.27 -9.15
N GLN A 13 2.26 37.29 -9.87
CA GLN A 13 2.26 37.53 -11.32
C GLN A 13 1.50 36.43 -12.08
N LEU A 14 1.71 35.16 -11.73
CA LEU A 14 1.02 34.06 -12.40
C LEU A 14 -0.47 34.05 -12.06
N SER A 15 -0.83 34.36 -10.81
CA SER A 15 -2.21 34.52 -10.37
C SER A 15 -2.93 35.58 -11.21
N GLN A 16 -2.32 36.74 -11.42
CA GLN A 16 -2.88 37.82 -12.22
C GLN A 16 -2.92 37.50 -13.72
N GLN A 17 -1.89 36.85 -14.27
CA GLN A 17 -1.82 36.50 -15.69
C GLN A 17 -2.86 35.43 -16.08
N ARG A 18 -3.18 34.53 -15.17
CA ARG A 18 -4.08 33.38 -15.43
C ARG A 18 -5.46 33.52 -14.80
N ASP A 19 -5.70 34.59 -14.04
CA ASP A 19 -6.91 34.83 -13.26
C ASP A 19 -7.28 33.64 -12.35
N ILE A 20 -6.27 33.13 -11.63
CA ILE A 20 -6.37 31.98 -10.72
C ILE A 20 -6.00 32.43 -9.31
N SER A 21 -6.63 31.84 -8.29
CA SER A 21 -6.31 32.16 -6.90
C SER A 21 -4.85 31.91 -6.53
N ILE A 22 -4.28 32.79 -5.71
CA ILE A 22 -2.91 32.69 -5.18
C ILE A 22 -2.67 31.33 -4.53
N THR A 23 -3.67 30.79 -3.83
CA THR A 23 -3.59 29.48 -3.16
C THR A 23 -3.42 28.32 -4.14
N THR A 24 -4.05 28.40 -5.32
CA THR A 24 -3.92 27.37 -6.36
C THR A 24 -2.54 27.44 -7.02
N VAL A 25 -2.05 28.65 -7.31
CA VAL A 25 -0.69 28.85 -7.85
C VAL A 25 0.36 28.36 -6.85
N PHE A 26 0.17 28.67 -5.56
CA PHE A 26 1.05 28.21 -4.50
C PHE A 26 1.09 26.68 -4.44
N LYS A 27 -0.08 26.01 -4.43
CA LYS A 27 -0.16 24.54 -4.47
C LYS A 27 0.54 23.96 -5.70
N ALA A 28 0.36 24.56 -6.87
CA ALA A 28 1.03 24.13 -8.09
C ALA A 28 2.56 24.26 -7.99
N TYR A 29 3.06 25.36 -7.42
CA TYR A 29 4.50 25.59 -7.23
C TYR A 29 5.09 24.63 -6.20
N SER A 30 4.43 24.40 -5.07
CA SER A 30 4.86 23.39 -4.09
C SER A 30 4.96 21.98 -4.69
N LEU A 31 4.03 21.63 -5.59
CA LEU A 31 4.06 20.33 -6.29
C LEU A 31 5.18 20.27 -7.34
N LEU A 32 5.50 21.37 -8.01
CA LEU A 32 6.64 21.44 -8.92
C LEU A 32 7.98 21.40 -8.18
N GLU A 33 8.05 22.00 -6.99
CA GLU A 33 9.21 21.97 -6.11
C GLU A 33 9.44 20.55 -5.56
N SER A 34 8.38 19.87 -5.09
CA SER A 34 8.48 18.49 -4.60
C SER A 34 8.90 17.49 -5.69
N ARG A 35 8.53 17.75 -6.95
CA ARG A 35 8.99 16.98 -8.12
C ARG A 35 10.39 17.37 -8.60
N GLY A 36 11.04 18.34 -7.96
CA GLY A 36 12.38 18.81 -8.31
C GLY A 36 12.44 19.59 -9.62
N VAL A 37 11.32 20.06 -10.16
CA VAL A 37 11.26 20.82 -11.43
C VAL A 37 11.67 22.29 -11.20
N ILE A 38 11.30 22.86 -10.06
CA ILE A 38 11.69 24.21 -9.64
C ILE A 38 12.38 24.17 -8.29
N GLU A 39 13.12 25.23 -7.98
CA GLU A 39 13.76 25.43 -6.68
C GLU A 39 13.42 26.83 -6.14
N SER A 40 13.10 26.91 -4.85
CA SER A 40 13.00 28.17 -4.13
C SER A 40 14.39 28.65 -3.75
N ARG A 41 14.76 29.86 -4.18
CA ARG A 41 15.98 30.53 -3.72
C ARG A 41 15.60 31.63 -2.73
N PRO A 42 16.14 31.63 -1.49
CA PRO A 42 15.80 32.63 -0.49
C PRO A 42 16.03 34.03 -1.06
N GLN A 43 15.03 34.91 -0.87
CA GLN A 43 14.95 36.29 -1.39
C GLN A 43 14.93 36.48 -2.92
N SER A 44 15.13 35.43 -3.72
CA SER A 44 15.26 35.55 -5.18
C SER A 44 14.07 35.02 -5.97
N GLY A 45 13.20 34.22 -5.34
CA GLY A 45 12.00 33.63 -5.95
C GLY A 45 12.22 32.21 -6.45
N TYR A 46 11.38 31.75 -7.39
CA TYR A 46 11.42 30.39 -7.94
C TYR A 46 12.21 30.35 -9.26
N PHE A 47 13.08 29.35 -9.41
CA PHE A 47 13.89 29.14 -10.62
C PHE A 47 13.71 27.72 -11.14
N VAL A 48 13.80 27.53 -12.46
CA VAL A 48 13.75 26.19 -13.08
C VAL A 48 15.05 25.45 -12.75
N ARG A 49 14.95 24.27 -12.13
CA ARG A 49 16.13 23.47 -11.76
C ARG A 49 16.83 22.97 -13.03
N LYS A 50 18.17 22.99 -13.03
CA LYS A 50 18.98 22.35 -14.08
C LYS A 50 18.87 20.84 -13.93
N ALA A 51 18.35 20.15 -14.94
CA ALA A 51 18.31 18.69 -14.98
C ALA A 51 19.75 18.15 -14.94
N THR A 52 20.25 17.88 -13.74
CA THR A 52 21.50 17.15 -13.54
C THR A 52 21.22 15.68 -13.84
N LEU A 53 21.33 15.32 -15.12
CA LEU A 53 21.51 13.94 -15.56
C LEU A 53 22.88 13.46 -15.07
N ALA A 54 23.00 13.11 -13.79
CA ALA A 54 24.04 12.25 -13.23
C ALA A 54 23.76 12.00 -11.74
N GLY A 55 23.32 10.79 -11.41
CA GLY A 55 23.60 10.20 -10.09
C GLY A 55 22.41 9.80 -9.22
N HIS A 56 21.29 10.52 -9.20
CA HIS A 56 20.20 10.23 -8.23
C HIS A 56 18.77 10.32 -8.81
N ALA A 57 18.63 10.47 -10.13
CA ALA A 57 17.34 10.49 -10.83
C ALA A 57 16.95 9.10 -11.37
N ALA A 58 17.24 8.04 -10.61
CA ALA A 58 16.64 6.74 -10.87
C ALA A 58 15.18 6.78 -10.36
N ALA A 59 14.27 7.03 -11.29
CA ALA A 59 12.85 6.70 -11.22
C ALA A 59 11.99 7.40 -10.14
N MET A 60 11.69 8.68 -10.34
CA MET A 60 10.30 9.11 -10.17
C MET A 60 9.70 9.28 -11.57
N PRO A 61 8.78 8.40 -11.99
CA PRO A 61 8.07 8.64 -13.24
C PRO A 61 7.19 9.88 -13.02
N ALA A 62 7.38 10.89 -13.88
CA ALA A 62 6.34 11.88 -14.09
C ALA A 62 5.02 11.13 -14.35
N PRO A 63 3.87 11.59 -13.84
CA PRO A 63 2.58 11.14 -14.36
C PRO A 63 2.41 11.77 -15.74
N MET A 64 3.26 11.38 -16.70
CA MET A 64 2.81 11.24 -18.06
C MET A 64 1.83 10.08 -17.98
N PRO A 65 0.53 10.26 -18.31
CA PRO A 65 -0.23 9.10 -18.68
C PRO A 65 0.61 8.42 -19.77
N PRO A 66 0.95 7.13 -19.65
CA PRO A 66 1.48 6.44 -20.81
C PRO A 66 0.48 6.76 -21.92
N THR A 67 0.97 7.19 -23.08
CA THR A 67 0.22 7.11 -24.32
C THR A 67 -0.08 5.62 -24.51
N LEU A 68 -1.09 5.15 -23.78
CA LEU A 68 -1.83 3.94 -24.04
C LEU A 68 -2.31 4.18 -25.46
N LYS A 69 -1.61 3.57 -26.41
CA LYS A 69 -2.29 3.13 -27.63
C LYS A 69 -3.59 2.52 -27.12
N PRO A 70 -4.77 3.04 -27.49
CA PRO A 70 -6.01 2.47 -27.01
C PRO A 70 -5.99 1.01 -27.43
N HIS A 71 -5.74 0.11 -26.49
CA HIS A 71 -6.05 -1.28 -26.72
C HIS A 71 -7.58 -1.29 -26.77
N PRO A 72 -8.21 -1.61 -27.92
CA PRO A 72 -9.65 -1.52 -28.10
C PRO A 72 -10.33 -2.73 -27.46
N VAL A 73 -9.81 -3.17 -26.32
CA VAL A 73 -10.36 -4.29 -25.58
C VAL A 73 -10.48 -3.78 -24.16
N ALA A 74 -11.64 -3.19 -23.86
CA ALA A 74 -12.24 -3.41 -22.56
C ALA A 74 -12.36 -4.93 -22.42
N SER A 75 -11.27 -5.58 -21.99
CA SER A 75 -11.33 -6.99 -21.64
C SER A 75 -12.35 -7.04 -20.53
N ASN A 76 -13.40 -7.81 -20.73
CA ASN A 76 -14.36 -8.10 -19.69
C ASN A 76 -13.56 -8.75 -18.56
N VAL A 77 -13.09 -7.93 -17.60
CA VAL A 77 -12.29 -8.42 -16.50
C VAL A 77 -13.29 -9.09 -15.60
N GLU A 78 -13.46 -10.39 -15.83
CA GLU A 78 -14.12 -11.25 -14.89
C GLU A 78 -13.36 -11.07 -13.56
N ILE A 79 -13.98 -10.37 -12.61
CA ILE A 79 -13.35 -9.91 -11.36
C ILE A 79 -12.61 -11.08 -10.68
N SER A 80 -13.19 -12.28 -10.78
CA SER A 80 -12.61 -13.54 -10.35
C SER A 80 -11.22 -13.82 -10.95
N GLN A 81 -11.00 -13.61 -12.24
CA GLN A 81 -9.71 -13.83 -12.89
C GLN A 81 -8.66 -12.81 -12.45
N LEU A 82 -9.05 -11.55 -12.23
CA LEU A 82 -8.16 -10.52 -11.71
C LEU A 82 -7.74 -10.83 -10.28
N VAL A 83 -8.70 -11.17 -9.41
CA VAL A 83 -8.43 -11.58 -8.02
C VAL A 83 -7.48 -12.78 -7.98
N LEU A 84 -7.75 -13.81 -8.78
CA LEU A 84 -6.88 -15.01 -8.85
C LEU A 84 -5.47 -14.70 -9.37
N ARG A 85 -5.33 -13.80 -10.36
CA ARG A 85 -4.01 -13.35 -10.83
C ARG A 85 -3.26 -12.59 -9.75
N THR A 86 -3.93 -11.69 -9.03
CA THR A 86 -3.33 -10.94 -7.92
C THR A 86 -2.87 -11.88 -6.81
N LEU A 87 -3.69 -12.86 -6.42
CA LEU A 87 -3.32 -13.89 -5.43
C LEU A 87 -2.11 -14.73 -5.87
N LYS A 88 -2.03 -15.12 -7.15
CA LYS A 88 -0.86 -15.84 -7.69
C LYS A 88 0.42 -15.00 -7.64
N THR A 89 0.30 -13.69 -7.79
CA THR A 89 1.46 -12.78 -7.78
C THR A 89 1.99 -12.56 -6.37
N ILE A 90 1.11 -12.54 -5.36
CA ILE A 90 1.46 -12.50 -3.93
C ILE A 90 2.28 -13.72 -3.51
N SER A 91 2.09 -14.88 -4.14
CA SER A 91 2.80 -16.13 -3.82
C SER A 91 4.21 -16.23 -4.43
N ARG A 92 4.70 -15.21 -5.15
CA ARG A 92 6.05 -15.21 -5.73
C ARG A 92 7.08 -14.86 -4.66
N HIS A 93 8.07 -15.74 -4.50
CA HIS A 93 9.10 -15.62 -3.46
C HIS A 93 10.08 -14.46 -3.68
N ASP A 94 10.05 -13.83 -4.86
CA ASP A 94 10.95 -12.72 -5.22
C ASP A 94 10.35 -11.33 -4.94
N ALA A 95 9.15 -11.25 -4.33
CA ALA A 95 8.47 -10.00 -4.06
C ALA A 95 7.97 -9.93 -2.61
N VAL A 96 8.13 -8.77 -1.96
CA VAL A 96 7.53 -8.50 -0.65
C VAL A 96 6.04 -8.20 -0.85
N PRO A 97 5.13 -9.05 -0.34
CA PRO A 97 3.72 -8.92 -0.67
C PRO A 97 3.02 -7.93 0.27
N LEU A 98 3.18 -6.62 0.01
CA LEU A 98 2.55 -5.54 0.79
C LEU A 98 1.01 -5.53 0.74
N GLY A 99 0.41 -6.27 -0.18
CA GLY A 99 -1.04 -6.43 -0.32
C GLY A 99 -1.57 -7.83 0.02
N SER A 100 -0.77 -8.67 0.70
CA SER A 100 -1.21 -10.01 1.10
C SER A 100 -2.25 -9.92 2.23
N PRO A 101 -3.41 -10.58 2.11
CA PRO A 101 -4.31 -10.78 3.25
C PRO A 101 -3.79 -11.86 4.22
N TYR A 102 -2.73 -12.58 3.83
CA TYR A 102 -2.11 -13.64 4.64
C TYR A 102 -0.86 -13.11 5.34
N PRO A 103 -0.71 -13.42 6.65
CA PRO A 103 0.50 -13.08 7.39
C PRO A 103 1.71 -13.87 6.87
N ASP A 104 2.91 -13.40 7.21
CA ASP A 104 4.17 -14.10 6.94
C ASP A 104 4.11 -15.55 7.50
N PRO A 105 4.39 -16.59 6.69
CA PRO A 105 4.41 -17.97 7.15
C PRO A 105 5.61 -18.31 8.05
N THR A 106 6.69 -17.53 8.02
CA THR A 106 7.93 -17.81 8.76
C THR A 106 7.72 -17.95 10.28
N PRO A 107 6.95 -17.08 10.96
CA PRO A 107 6.63 -17.25 12.38
C PRO A 107 5.53 -18.31 12.66
N PHE A 108 4.95 -18.96 11.66
CA PHE A 108 3.83 -19.88 11.87
C PHE A 108 4.29 -21.20 12.52
N PRO A 109 3.84 -21.54 13.74
CA PRO A 109 4.41 -22.63 14.53
C PRO A 109 3.83 -24.01 14.14
N LEU A 110 3.94 -24.41 12.87
CA LEU A 110 3.32 -25.62 12.31
C LEU A 110 3.69 -26.90 13.09
N VAL A 111 4.96 -27.06 13.45
CA VAL A 111 5.45 -28.23 14.20
C VAL A 111 4.77 -28.32 15.57
N ARG A 112 4.70 -27.20 16.32
CA ARG A 112 4.02 -27.18 17.62
C ARG A 112 2.53 -27.49 17.49
N LEU A 113 1.86 -26.94 16.48
CA LEU A 113 0.44 -27.22 16.21
C LEU A 113 0.21 -28.72 15.94
N SER A 114 1.06 -29.35 15.12
CA SER A 114 0.97 -30.78 14.82
C SER A 114 1.13 -31.66 16.07
N HIS A 115 2.07 -31.32 16.97
CA HIS A 115 2.24 -32.03 18.24
C HIS A 115 1.04 -31.88 19.16
N LEU A 116 0.47 -30.67 19.28
CA LEU A 116 -0.73 -30.44 20.06
C LEU A 116 -1.93 -31.22 19.51
N ALA A 117 -2.13 -31.20 18.19
CA ALA A 117 -3.19 -31.94 17.53
C ALA A 117 -3.07 -33.46 17.79
N ASN A 118 -1.87 -34.02 17.63
CA ASN A 118 -1.61 -35.43 17.91
C ASN A 118 -1.83 -35.80 19.38
N ASN A 119 -1.43 -34.92 20.31
CA ASN A 119 -1.62 -35.15 21.74
C ASN A 119 -3.10 -35.11 22.14
N ILE A 120 -3.88 -34.21 21.54
CA ILE A 120 -5.33 -34.13 21.74
C ILE A 120 -6.00 -35.38 21.17
N ALA A 121 -5.68 -35.75 19.93
CA ALA A 121 -6.24 -36.93 19.25
C ALA A 121 -5.98 -38.23 20.03
N LYS A 122 -4.82 -38.37 20.68
CA LYS A 122 -4.49 -39.53 21.53
C LYS A 122 -5.24 -39.55 22.86
N LYS A 123 -5.61 -38.38 23.40
CA LYS A 123 -6.25 -38.23 24.72
C LYS A 123 -7.77 -38.24 24.64
N SER A 124 -8.35 -37.80 23.52
CA SER A 124 -9.79 -37.75 23.34
C SER A 124 -10.28 -39.03 22.65
N SER A 125 -10.85 -39.96 23.42
CA SER A 125 -11.54 -41.15 22.88
C SER A 125 -12.89 -40.83 22.22
N GLY A 126 -13.19 -39.56 21.96
CA GLY A 126 -14.50 -39.09 21.52
C GLY A 126 -14.46 -37.67 20.98
N TRP A 127 -13.63 -37.42 19.96
CA TRP A 127 -13.84 -36.29 19.05
C TRP A 127 -15.15 -36.56 18.28
N GLY A 128 -16.27 -36.25 18.93
CA GLY A 128 -17.59 -36.39 18.35
C GLY A 128 -17.96 -35.08 17.68
N VAL A 129 -18.32 -35.14 16.40
CA VAL A 129 -18.89 -34.05 15.58
C VAL A 129 -19.99 -33.26 16.31
N LEU A 130 -20.66 -33.88 17.29
CA LEU A 130 -21.71 -33.30 18.13
C LEU A 130 -21.24 -32.25 19.15
N ASN A 131 -19.98 -32.30 19.62
CA ASN A 131 -19.46 -31.35 20.62
C ASN A 131 -18.98 -30.01 20.03
N ASP A 132 -18.82 -29.96 18.71
CA ASP A 132 -18.34 -28.78 17.98
C ASP A 132 -19.43 -28.14 17.11
N LEU A 133 -20.69 -28.57 17.26
CA LEU A 133 -21.83 -27.89 16.64
C LEU A 133 -21.94 -26.45 17.18
N PRO A 134 -22.49 -25.50 16.39
CA PRO A 134 -22.71 -24.13 16.84
C PRO A 134 -23.34 -24.09 18.25
N PRO A 135 -22.76 -23.32 19.19
CA PRO A 135 -21.80 -22.22 19.00
C PRO A 135 -20.31 -22.64 18.87
N GLY A 136 -20.00 -23.93 18.93
CA GLY A 136 -18.64 -24.47 18.87
C GLY A 136 -18.16 -25.03 20.21
N ASN A 137 -16.89 -25.44 20.26
CA ASN A 137 -16.32 -26.07 21.45
C ASN A 137 -16.19 -25.08 22.62
N ILE A 138 -16.94 -25.31 23.70
CA ILE A 138 -16.99 -24.41 24.87
C ILE A 138 -15.63 -24.29 25.58
N ASP A 139 -14.86 -25.37 25.67
CA ASP A 139 -13.54 -25.34 26.33
C ASP A 139 -12.55 -24.49 25.52
N LEU A 140 -12.61 -24.57 24.19
CA LEU A 140 -11.82 -23.72 23.32
C LEU A 140 -12.24 -22.25 23.43
N ILE A 141 -13.54 -21.97 23.40
CA ILE A 141 -14.08 -20.61 23.54
C ILE A 141 -13.60 -19.97 24.85
N ARG A 142 -13.65 -20.72 25.96
CA ARG A 142 -13.14 -20.26 27.26
C ARG A 142 -11.64 -19.98 27.24
N GLN A 143 -10.83 -20.84 26.62
CA GLN A 143 -9.39 -20.60 26.50
C GLN A 143 -9.07 -19.37 25.64
N ILE A 144 -9.83 -19.15 24.56
CA ILE A 144 -9.71 -17.95 23.73
C ILE A 144 -10.08 -16.72 24.56
N ALA A 145 -11.26 -16.70 25.19
CA ALA A 145 -11.70 -15.58 26.03
C ALA A 145 -10.69 -15.26 27.15
N GLY A 146 -10.20 -16.28 27.86
CA GLY A 146 -9.18 -16.11 28.89
C GLY A 146 -7.86 -15.54 28.34
N ARG A 147 -7.43 -15.98 27.15
CA ARG A 147 -6.23 -15.42 26.49
C ARG A 147 -6.42 -13.95 26.10
N TYR A 148 -7.61 -13.57 25.65
CA TYR A 148 -7.92 -12.18 25.32
C TYR A 148 -7.94 -11.31 26.57
N PHE A 149 -8.55 -11.79 27.66
CA PHE A 149 -8.55 -11.12 28.96
C PHE A 149 -7.13 -10.90 29.49
N LEU A 150 -6.27 -11.92 29.44
CA LEU A 150 -4.85 -11.81 29.85
C LEU A 150 -4.05 -10.80 29.02
N ASN A 151 -4.47 -10.54 27.78
CA ASN A 151 -3.88 -9.53 26.90
C ASN A 151 -4.56 -8.15 27.00
N GLY A 152 -5.46 -7.94 27.97
CA GLY A 152 -6.11 -6.66 28.24
C GLY A 152 -7.30 -6.32 27.32
N LEU A 153 -7.82 -7.29 26.57
CA LEU A 153 -9.03 -7.12 25.77
C LEU A 153 -10.25 -7.54 26.60
N LEU A 154 -11.25 -6.67 26.70
CA LEU A 154 -12.54 -7.00 27.30
C LEU A 154 -13.32 -7.91 26.34
N VAL A 155 -13.80 -9.04 26.87
CA VAL A 155 -14.62 -10.01 26.15
C VAL A 155 -15.98 -9.99 26.84
N ASP A 156 -17.01 -9.49 26.13
CA ASP A 156 -18.42 -9.50 26.55
C ASP A 156 -19.09 -10.85 26.32
#